data_AF-A0A7C3GK92-F1
#
_entry.id   AF-A0A7C3GK92-F1
#
_cell.length_a   1.000
_cell.length_b   1.000
_cell.length_c   1.000
_cell.angle_alpha   90.00
_cell.angle_beta   90.00
_cell.angle_gamma   90.00
#
_symmetry.space_group_name_H-M   'P 1'
#
loop_
_entity.id
_entity.type
_entity.pdbx_description
1 polymer ?
#
loop_
_entity_poly.entity_id
_entity_poly.type
_entity_poly.pdbx_seq_one_letter_code
_entity_poly.pdbx_strand_id
1 'polypeptide(L)'
;MPENSPLDLNRATKEELIALPGIGEVLAERILAARPLRSVDDLQNLPGFTEAVLGKIRPLVTVTLPEATTEAEETPAASEEAAPAEETPAEAVEAGEETAEAAPTEPEAAAEARGTAEAETAPPVEPGPEAETEAPPENTPPPEPAPAPPPPAAGHYVTRRGAWAMALTSAFVAFLLAFGLSLGVLRAINGTLAYPNAAQYAATQRQVQVMQEEITQLQMRAETLQRQVSDLKAVASQVNQLSEGQQRLQQQVNDVAEAVAAVQASAEKFNAFLQGLQDLLNGLSPTATPSTSPTATPQPPTPTPSPTPTP
;
A
#
# COMPACT_ATOMS: atom_id res chain seq x y z
N MET A 1 22.61 25.91 39.16
CA MET A 1 23.21 24.75 38.46
C MET A 1 22.12 24.19 37.59
N PRO A 2 22.31 23.94 36.28
CA PRO A 2 21.18 23.54 35.46
C PRO A 2 20.77 22.11 35.84
N GLU A 3 19.47 21.95 35.99
CA GLU A 3 18.73 20.71 36.20
C GLU A 3 19.02 19.76 35.02
N ASN A 4 19.95 18.82 35.19
CA ASN A 4 20.43 17.93 34.13
C ASN A 4 19.49 16.74 33.95
N SER A 5 18.22 17.02 33.65
CA SER A 5 17.27 15.99 33.26
C SER A 5 17.65 15.42 31.90
N PRO A 6 17.68 14.09 31.72
CA PRO A 6 18.04 13.49 30.45
C PRO A 6 17.02 13.89 29.37
N LEU A 7 17.55 14.29 28.22
CA LEU A 7 16.76 14.77 27.09
C LEU A 7 16.16 13.60 26.31
N ASP A 8 14.84 13.60 26.13
CA ASP A 8 14.14 12.56 25.38
C ASP A 8 14.31 12.72 23.87
N LEU A 9 14.98 11.78 23.21
CA LEU A 9 15.27 11.83 21.78
C LEU A 9 14.02 11.82 20.89
N ASN A 10 12.91 11.23 21.36
CA ASN A 10 11.66 11.16 20.60
C ASN A 10 10.84 12.44 20.72
N ARG A 11 11.04 13.23 21.78
CA ARG A 11 10.28 14.46 22.07
C ARG A 11 11.09 15.75 21.92
N ALA A 12 12.42 15.67 21.88
CA ALA A 12 13.29 16.84 21.79
C ALA A 12 13.02 17.70 20.55
N THR A 13 13.28 18.98 20.66
CA THR A 13 13.30 19.92 19.54
C THR A 13 14.64 19.89 18.82
N LYS A 14 14.73 20.49 17.63
CA LYS A 14 15.97 20.55 16.85
C LYS A 14 17.08 21.25 17.64
N GLU A 15 16.72 22.34 18.31
CA GLU A 15 17.62 23.19 19.08
C GLU A 15 18.18 22.45 20.30
N GLU A 16 17.35 21.67 20.99
CA GLU A 16 17.77 20.85 22.13
C GLU A 16 18.72 19.72 21.71
N LEU A 17 18.50 19.12 20.53
CA LEU A 17 19.41 18.12 19.97
C LEU A 17 20.77 18.72 19.61
N ILE A 18 20.82 19.95 19.08
CA ILE A 18 22.07 20.65 18.75
C ILE A 18 22.85 21.06 20.01
N ALA A 19 22.17 21.27 21.13
CA ALA A 19 22.82 21.57 22.40
C ALA A 19 23.64 20.38 22.96
N LEU A 20 23.46 19.17 22.42
CA LEU A 20 24.19 17.99 22.85
C LEU A 20 25.64 17.97 22.32
N PRO A 21 26.61 17.53 23.14
CA PRO A 21 28.02 17.54 22.77
C PRO A 21 28.30 16.62 21.58
N GLY A 22 28.68 17.21 20.45
CA GLY A 22 29.01 16.47 19.22
C GLY A 22 27.83 16.24 18.28
N ILE A 23 26.67 16.83 18.54
CA ILE A 23 25.52 16.84 17.62
C ILE A 23 25.41 18.23 16.98
N GLY A 24 25.63 18.31 15.67
CA GLY A 24 25.37 19.52 14.88
C GLY A 24 24.01 19.48 14.18
N GLU A 25 23.66 20.54 13.45
CA GLU A 25 22.40 20.67 12.71
C GLU A 25 22.09 19.45 11.83
N VAL A 26 23.10 18.96 11.08
CA VAL A 26 22.97 17.82 10.16
C VAL A 26 22.65 16.52 10.92
N LEU A 27 23.20 16.33 12.11
CA LEU A 27 22.94 15.14 12.93
C LEU A 27 21.59 15.26 13.65
N ALA A 28 21.22 16.45 14.12
CA ALA A 28 19.93 16.72 14.72
C ALA A 28 18.77 16.46 13.73
N GLU A 29 18.88 16.94 12.49
CA GLU A 29 17.89 16.67 11.44
C GLU A 29 17.74 15.17 11.17
N ARG A 30 18.83 14.43 11.22
CA ARG A 30 18.83 12.97 11.02
C ARG A 30 18.12 12.24 12.16
N ILE A 31 18.27 12.70 13.40
CA ILE A 31 17.53 12.19 14.55
C ILE A 31 16.03 12.45 14.38
N LEU A 32 15.65 13.67 13.97
CA LEU A 32 14.25 14.02 13.72
C LEU A 32 13.62 13.14 12.62
N ALA A 33 14.37 12.91 11.53
CA ALA A 33 13.93 12.06 10.43
C ALA A 33 13.85 10.57 10.78
N ALA A 34 14.61 10.12 11.79
CA ALA A 34 14.67 8.72 12.22
C ALA A 34 13.64 8.36 13.31
N ARG A 35 12.81 9.31 13.75
CA ARG A 35 11.76 9.04 14.75
C ARG A 35 10.71 8.08 14.19
N PRO A 36 10.18 7.14 15.00
CA PRO A 36 10.46 6.94 16.43
C PRO A 36 11.69 6.06 16.69
N LEU A 37 12.55 6.48 17.62
CA LEU A 37 13.68 5.69 18.14
C LEU A 37 13.18 4.79 19.27
N ARG A 38 13.63 3.53 19.29
CA ARG A 38 13.31 2.55 20.33
C ARG A 38 14.38 2.49 21.41
N SER A 39 15.61 2.81 21.04
CA SER A 39 16.76 2.79 21.94
C SER A 39 17.74 3.90 21.61
N VAL A 40 18.63 4.22 22.57
CA VAL A 40 19.74 5.15 22.33
C VAL A 40 20.73 4.56 21.31
N ASP A 41 20.83 3.23 21.23
CA ASP A 41 21.72 2.53 20.30
C ASP A 41 21.25 2.62 18.85
N ASP A 42 19.98 2.93 18.60
CA ASP A 42 19.44 3.16 17.24
C ASP A 42 20.17 4.32 16.54
N LEU A 43 20.75 5.26 17.30
CA LEU A 43 21.59 6.33 16.77
C LEU A 43 22.84 5.79 16.05
N GLN A 44 23.38 4.63 16.45
CA GLN A 44 24.56 4.02 15.80
C GLN A 44 24.26 3.57 14.36
N ASN A 45 23.00 3.24 14.07
CA ASN A 45 22.58 2.85 12.72
C ASN A 45 22.44 4.06 11.78
N LEU A 46 22.47 5.29 12.32
CA LEU A 46 22.36 6.51 11.53
C LEU A 46 23.74 6.95 11.00
N PRO A 47 23.85 7.29 9.70
CA PRO A 47 25.12 7.73 9.13
C PRO A 47 25.66 8.98 9.84
N GLY A 48 26.93 8.94 10.25
CA GLY A 48 27.61 10.07 10.90
C GLY A 48 27.62 10.04 12.43
N PHE A 49 26.93 9.07 13.04
CA PHE A 49 27.06 8.81 14.48
C PHE A 49 28.24 7.88 14.74
N THR A 50 29.20 8.39 15.53
CA THR A 50 30.39 7.62 15.93
C THR A 50 30.29 7.23 17.41
N GLU A 51 30.97 6.16 17.80
CA GLU A 51 31.01 5.69 19.19
C GLU A 51 31.51 6.77 20.17
N ALA A 52 32.42 7.64 19.70
CA ALA A 52 32.93 8.78 20.47
C ALA A 52 31.86 9.84 20.77
N VAL A 53 30.91 10.05 19.86
CA VAL A 53 29.77 10.96 20.09
C VAL A 53 28.73 10.27 20.96
N LEU A 54 28.40 9.00 20.68
CA LEU A 54 27.47 8.21 21.49
C LEU A 54 27.91 8.12 22.96
N GLY A 55 29.19 7.91 23.23
CA GLY A 55 29.73 7.85 24.59
C GLY A 55 29.55 9.15 25.39
N LYS A 56 29.48 10.31 24.71
CA LYS A 56 29.27 11.61 25.36
C LYS A 56 27.80 11.92 25.60
N ILE A 57 26.92 11.48 24.70
CA ILE A 57 25.48 11.79 24.77
C ILE A 57 24.69 10.75 25.56
N ARG A 58 25.13 9.49 25.63
CA ARG A 58 24.46 8.41 26.40
C ARG A 58 24.01 8.80 27.82
N PRO A 59 24.82 9.50 28.64
CA PRO A 59 24.37 9.91 29.97
C PRO A 59 23.40 11.10 29.99
N LEU A 60 23.21 11.78 28.85
CA LEU A 60 22.41 13.00 28.72
C LEU A 60 21.08 12.78 27.99
N VAL A 61 20.83 11.58 27.48
CA VAL A 61 19.67 11.29 26.63
C VAL A 61 18.89 10.08 27.13
N THR A 62 17.57 10.13 26.96
CA THR A 62 16.66 9.01 27.20
C THR A 62 15.79 8.79 25.97
N VAL A 63 15.16 7.62 25.92
CA VAL A 63 14.19 7.29 24.88
C VAL A 63 12.90 6.90 25.58
N THR A 64 11.88 7.74 25.47
CA THR A 64 10.52 7.36 25.84
C THR A 64 9.80 7.00 24.55
N LEU A 65 9.38 5.74 24.42
CA LEU A 65 8.45 5.38 23.36
C LEU A 65 7.16 6.15 23.62
N PRO A 66 6.56 6.82 22.62
CA PRO A 66 5.20 7.29 22.78
C PRO A 66 4.36 6.04 23.05
N GLU A 67 3.90 5.88 24.29
CA GLU A 67 2.93 4.86 24.65
C GLU A 67 1.82 4.97 23.60
N ALA A 68 1.67 3.90 22.82
CA ALA A 68 0.52 3.74 21.98
C ALA A 68 -0.67 3.95 22.90
N THR A 69 -1.48 4.98 22.61
CA THR A 69 -2.74 5.27 23.24
C THR A 69 -3.49 3.96 23.46
N THR A 70 -3.34 3.41 24.66
CA THR A 70 -4.19 2.38 25.22
C THR A 70 -5.16 3.17 26.08
N GLU A 71 -6.03 3.91 25.40
CA GLU A 71 -7.34 4.21 25.95
C GLU A 71 -8.17 2.94 25.78
N ALA A 72 -8.12 2.07 26.78
CA ALA A 72 -9.11 1.03 27.02
C ALA A 72 -9.06 0.69 28.52
N GLU A 73 -9.84 1.47 29.28
CA GLU A 73 -10.55 1.11 30.51
C GLU A 73 -9.91 0.11 31.51
N GLU A 74 -9.59 0.63 32.70
CA GLU A 74 -9.97 -0.03 33.96
C GLU A 74 -11.46 -0.42 33.87
N THR A 75 -11.92 -1.65 34.15
CA THR A 75 -12.15 -2.25 35.48
C THR A 75 -12.82 -3.65 35.26
N PRO A 76 -13.07 -4.49 36.28
CA PRO A 76 -12.25 -5.61 36.75
C PRO A 76 -12.88 -7.02 36.52
N ALA A 77 -12.16 -8.03 36.98
CA ALA A 77 -12.54 -9.43 37.20
C ALA A 77 -14.00 -9.70 37.62
N ALA A 78 -14.58 -10.80 37.11
CA ALA A 78 -14.86 -12.02 37.88
C ALA A 78 -15.78 -13.02 37.14
N SER A 79 -15.41 -14.29 37.29
CA SER A 79 -16.22 -15.54 37.32
C SER A 79 -17.21 -15.83 36.19
N GLU A 80 -16.96 -16.84 35.36
CA GLU A 80 -17.03 -18.30 35.66
C GLU A 80 -18.42 -18.85 35.38
N GLU A 81 -18.41 -20.08 34.87
CA GLU A 81 -19.47 -21.09 34.97
C GLU A 81 -20.33 -21.36 33.72
N ALA A 82 -19.98 -22.51 33.11
CA ALA A 82 -20.86 -23.60 32.67
C ALA A 82 -21.85 -23.34 31.51
N ALA A 83 -22.11 -24.25 30.57
CA ALA A 83 -21.58 -25.53 30.12
C ALA A 83 -22.37 -25.83 28.79
N PRO A 84 -22.43 -27.06 28.24
CA PRO A 84 -22.25 -27.33 26.81
C PRO A 84 -23.56 -27.79 26.12
N ALA A 85 -23.50 -28.12 24.83
CA ALA A 85 -23.99 -29.39 24.26
C ALA A 85 -24.16 -29.31 22.74
N GLU A 86 -23.56 -30.29 22.07
CA GLU A 86 -23.91 -30.76 20.73
C GLU A 86 -25.36 -31.23 20.67
N GLU A 87 -26.06 -30.97 19.56
CA GLU A 87 -27.10 -31.85 19.04
C GLU A 87 -27.27 -31.61 17.53
N THR A 88 -26.79 -32.56 16.73
CA THR A 88 -27.39 -32.95 15.43
C THR A 88 -28.44 -34.02 15.73
N PRO A 89 -29.57 -34.16 15.01
CA PRO A 89 -29.51 -34.71 13.64
C PRO A 89 -30.69 -34.39 12.67
N ALA A 90 -30.39 -34.59 11.37
CA ALA A 90 -31.24 -35.17 10.29
C ALA A 90 -32.61 -34.50 9.97
N GLU A 91 -33.19 -34.51 8.77
CA GLU A 91 -33.04 -35.31 7.55
C GLU A 91 -33.90 -34.67 6.44
N ALA A 92 -33.56 -34.96 5.16
CA ALA A 92 -34.46 -35.18 4.01
C ALA A 92 -35.31 -33.97 3.52
N VAL A 93 -35.54 -33.70 2.22
CA VAL A 93 -35.49 -34.38 0.91
C VAL A 93 -35.83 -33.25 -0.11
N GLU A 94 -35.41 -33.17 -1.37
CA GLU A 94 -35.58 -34.05 -2.54
C GLU A 94 -34.76 -33.39 -3.67
N ALA A 95 -33.95 -34.14 -4.43
CA ALA A 95 -34.29 -34.98 -5.57
C ALA A 95 -34.45 -34.19 -6.89
N GLY A 96 -33.69 -34.65 -7.89
CA GLY A 96 -33.56 -34.08 -9.23
C GLY A 96 -32.41 -34.75 -9.97
N GLU A 97 -32.54 -36.06 -10.16
CA GLU A 97 -31.83 -36.85 -11.17
C GLU A 97 -31.88 -36.17 -12.55
N GLU A 98 -30.82 -36.26 -13.36
CA GLU A 98 -30.75 -37.33 -14.36
C GLU A 98 -29.37 -37.35 -15.06
N THR A 99 -28.99 -38.59 -15.34
CA THR A 99 -27.79 -39.19 -15.91
C THR A 99 -27.40 -38.78 -17.34
N ALA A 100 -26.11 -39.01 -17.64
CA ALA A 100 -25.54 -39.72 -18.81
C ALA A 100 -24.26 -39.00 -19.27
N GLU A 101 -23.07 -39.53 -19.03
CA GLU A 101 -22.44 -40.68 -19.70
C GLU A 101 -21.68 -40.29 -20.99
N ALA A 102 -20.49 -40.90 -21.11
CA ALA A 102 -19.61 -41.03 -22.27
C ALA A 102 -18.65 -39.86 -22.62
N ALA A 103 -17.41 -40.02 -22.15
CA ALA A 103 -16.20 -39.72 -22.91
C ALA A 103 -16.06 -40.71 -24.10
N PRO A 104 -14.95 -40.72 -24.86
CA PRO A 104 -14.12 -39.66 -25.48
C PRO A 104 -14.12 -39.85 -27.02
N THR A 105 -13.55 -38.93 -27.82
CA THR A 105 -13.02 -39.31 -29.15
C THR A 105 -12.10 -38.25 -29.75
N GLU A 106 -10.83 -38.64 -29.84
CA GLU A 106 -9.86 -38.22 -30.85
C GLU A 106 -10.38 -38.60 -32.25
N PRO A 107 -9.98 -37.86 -33.31
CA PRO A 107 -9.63 -38.59 -34.52
C PRO A 107 -8.32 -38.12 -35.16
N GLU A 108 -7.66 -39.14 -35.68
CA GLU A 108 -6.46 -39.21 -36.49
C GLU A 108 -6.72 -38.78 -37.95
N ALA A 109 -5.62 -38.57 -38.69
CA ALA A 109 -5.41 -38.86 -40.12
C ALA A 109 -5.47 -37.72 -41.18
N ALA A 110 -4.25 -37.39 -41.65
CA ALA A 110 -3.74 -37.69 -43.01
C ALA A 110 -3.71 -36.64 -44.14
N ALA A 111 -2.71 -36.86 -45.01
CA ALA A 111 -2.48 -36.44 -46.40
C ALA A 111 -1.59 -35.18 -46.59
N GLU A 112 -0.30 -35.34 -46.91
CA GLU A 112 0.30 -35.57 -48.25
C GLU A 112 0.23 -34.38 -49.21
N ALA A 113 1.40 -33.82 -49.56
CA ALA A 113 1.70 -33.35 -50.91
C ALA A 113 3.22 -33.25 -51.12
N ARG A 114 3.76 -34.22 -51.86
CA ARG A 114 5.00 -34.08 -52.63
C ARG A 114 4.74 -33.18 -53.83
N GLY A 115 5.69 -32.31 -54.15
CA GLY A 115 5.71 -31.51 -55.38
C GLY A 115 7.15 -31.32 -55.88
N THR A 116 7.53 -32.17 -56.83
CA THR A 116 8.74 -32.15 -57.65
C THR A 116 8.71 -31.01 -58.67
N ALA A 117 9.87 -30.43 -58.99
CA ALA A 117 10.14 -29.84 -60.32
C ALA A 117 11.65 -29.76 -60.58
N GLU A 118 12.14 -30.72 -61.36
CA GLU A 118 13.35 -30.63 -62.20
C GLU A 118 13.10 -29.68 -63.39
N ALA A 119 14.17 -29.02 -63.85
CA ALA A 119 14.45 -28.66 -65.25
C ALA A 119 15.88 -28.07 -65.27
N GLU A 120 16.92 -28.81 -65.68
CA GLU A 120 17.31 -29.08 -67.07
C GLU A 120 17.59 -27.81 -67.88
N THR A 121 18.88 -27.52 -68.11
CA THR A 121 19.34 -26.95 -69.38
C THR A 121 20.84 -27.20 -69.59
N ALA A 122 21.16 -27.93 -70.65
CA ALA A 122 22.42 -27.91 -71.41
C ALA A 122 22.04 -27.71 -72.90
N PRO A 123 22.93 -27.54 -73.90
CA PRO A 123 24.29 -26.96 -74.00
C PRO A 123 24.29 -25.76 -75.01
N PRO A 124 25.43 -25.33 -75.64
CA PRO A 124 25.76 -25.85 -76.98
C PRO A 124 27.28 -25.87 -77.31
N VAL A 125 27.56 -26.15 -78.59
CA VAL A 125 28.72 -26.78 -79.22
C VAL A 125 29.75 -25.78 -79.80
N GLU A 126 30.93 -26.30 -80.16
CA GLU A 126 32.16 -25.79 -80.84
C GLU A 126 32.06 -24.66 -81.89
N PRO A 127 33.22 -24.12 -82.34
CA PRO A 127 33.77 -24.59 -83.64
C PRO A 127 35.31 -24.79 -83.68
N GLY A 128 35.77 -25.64 -84.61
CA GLY A 128 37.18 -25.83 -85.04
C GLY A 128 37.78 -24.60 -85.77
N PRO A 129 39.01 -24.69 -86.35
CA PRO A 129 39.33 -25.60 -87.46
C PRO A 129 40.74 -26.26 -87.37
N GLU A 130 40.91 -27.48 -87.91
CA GLU A 130 41.56 -27.83 -89.20
C GLU A 130 43.00 -27.31 -89.41
N ALA A 131 43.95 -28.25 -89.56
CA ALA A 131 45.03 -28.32 -90.56
C ALA A 131 45.97 -29.48 -90.13
N GLU A 132 45.84 -30.67 -90.72
CA GLU A 132 46.62 -31.12 -91.88
C GLU A 132 48.15 -31.18 -91.63
N THR A 133 48.60 -32.39 -91.28
CA THR A 133 49.60 -33.19 -91.98
C THR A 133 50.51 -32.47 -93.00
N GLU A 134 51.79 -32.31 -92.66
CA GLU A 134 52.95 -32.55 -93.55
C GLU A 134 53.99 -33.31 -92.71
N ALA A 135 54.09 -34.62 -92.86
CA ALA A 135 54.95 -35.36 -93.80
C ALA A 135 56.47 -35.30 -93.45
N PRO A 136 57.15 -36.47 -93.39
CA PRO A 136 58.50 -36.65 -92.85
C PRO A 136 59.59 -36.37 -93.90
N PRO A 137 60.88 -36.38 -93.50
CA PRO A 137 61.65 -37.54 -93.92
C PRO A 137 62.59 -38.14 -92.85
N GLU A 138 62.47 -39.45 -92.82
CA GLU A 138 63.39 -40.53 -92.49
C GLU A 138 64.88 -40.27 -92.82
N ASN A 139 65.77 -40.35 -91.81
CA ASN A 139 67.01 -41.15 -91.88
C ASN A 139 67.69 -41.31 -90.50
N THR A 140 67.60 -42.53 -89.96
CA THR A 140 68.52 -43.38 -89.16
C THR A 140 69.70 -42.81 -88.30
N PRO A 141 70.16 -43.58 -87.27
CA PRO A 141 70.38 -43.13 -85.89
C PRO A 141 71.84 -42.79 -85.55
N PRO A 142 72.09 -42.29 -84.33
CA PRO A 142 73.21 -42.84 -83.55
C PRO A 142 72.79 -43.35 -82.14
N PRO A 143 73.52 -44.34 -81.60
CA PRO A 143 73.21 -45.02 -80.34
C PRO A 143 73.62 -44.20 -79.10
N GLU A 144 73.08 -44.64 -77.96
CA GLU A 144 73.32 -44.22 -76.57
C GLU A 144 74.73 -43.69 -76.25
N PRO A 145 74.85 -42.76 -75.28
CA PRO A 145 75.16 -43.21 -73.91
C PRO A 145 74.53 -42.38 -72.77
N ALA A 146 73.83 -43.09 -71.87
CA ALA A 146 73.78 -42.92 -70.41
C ALA A 146 73.38 -41.55 -69.78
N PRO A 147 73.29 -41.47 -68.45
CA PRO A 147 72.25 -42.01 -67.58
C PRO A 147 71.32 -40.90 -67.04
N ALA A 148 70.18 -41.31 -66.46
CA ALA A 148 69.12 -40.45 -65.97
C ALA A 148 69.58 -39.37 -64.95
N PRO A 149 68.99 -38.15 -65.00
CA PRO A 149 69.21 -37.14 -63.97
C PRO A 149 68.59 -37.55 -62.62
N PRO A 150 69.11 -37.06 -61.48
CA PRO A 150 68.58 -37.37 -60.16
C PRO A 150 67.15 -36.80 -59.99
N PRO A 151 66.29 -37.46 -59.21
CA PRO A 151 64.93 -36.98 -58.97
C PRO A 151 64.95 -35.66 -58.18
N PRO A 152 64.03 -34.71 -58.45
CA PRO A 152 63.85 -33.55 -57.60
C PRO A 152 63.38 -33.99 -56.20
N ALA A 153 63.83 -33.25 -55.19
CA ALA A 153 63.44 -33.45 -53.80
C ALA A 153 61.92 -33.60 -53.67
N ALA A 154 61.48 -34.64 -52.95
CA ALA A 154 60.09 -34.92 -52.70
C ALA A 154 59.45 -33.75 -51.92
N GLY A 155 58.85 -32.81 -52.64
CA GLY A 155 57.92 -31.85 -52.07
C GLY A 155 56.71 -32.61 -51.55
N HIS A 156 56.28 -32.31 -50.33
CA HIS A 156 55.08 -32.90 -49.76
C HIS A 156 53.85 -32.45 -50.56
N TYR A 157 53.35 -33.29 -51.46
CA TYR A 157 52.09 -33.03 -52.17
C TYR A 157 50.91 -33.36 -51.25
N VAL A 158 50.18 -32.33 -50.82
CA VAL A 158 48.93 -32.50 -50.07
C VAL A 158 47.88 -33.08 -51.01
N THR A 159 47.34 -34.25 -50.69
CA THR A 159 46.25 -34.86 -51.47
C THR A 159 44.99 -34.01 -51.36
N ARG A 160 44.15 -33.97 -52.41
CA ARG A 160 42.88 -33.20 -52.40
C ARG A 160 42.05 -33.48 -51.13
N ARG A 161 41.99 -34.74 -50.70
CA ARG A 161 41.31 -35.15 -49.46
C ARG A 161 41.97 -34.60 -48.19
N GLY A 162 43.30 -34.52 -48.15
CA GLY A 162 44.05 -33.89 -47.05
C GLY A 162 43.84 -32.38 -46.98
N ALA A 163 43.72 -31.71 -48.11
CA ALA A 163 43.43 -30.27 -48.17
C ALA A 163 42.02 -29.95 -47.64
N TRP A 164 41.00 -30.73 -48.03
CA TRP A 164 39.65 -30.61 -47.48
C TRP A 164 39.61 -30.90 -45.97
N ALA A 165 40.36 -31.89 -45.50
CA ALA A 165 40.46 -32.18 -44.07
C ALA A 165 41.10 -31.02 -43.28
N MET A 166 42.17 -30.40 -43.79
CA MET A 166 42.78 -29.22 -43.15
C MET A 166 41.89 -27.97 -43.20
N ALA A 167 41.08 -27.80 -44.25
CA ALA A 167 40.12 -26.69 -44.35
C ALA A 167 38.95 -26.86 -43.35
N LEU A 168 38.45 -28.08 -43.16
CA LEU A 168 37.42 -28.39 -42.17
C LEU A 168 37.90 -28.14 -40.74
N THR A 169 39.13 -28.55 -40.41
CA THR A 169 39.67 -28.33 -39.07
C THR A 169 39.94 -26.86 -38.78
N SER A 170 40.46 -26.09 -39.75
CA SER A 170 40.66 -24.65 -39.56
C SER A 170 39.33 -23.89 -39.45
N ALA A 171 38.31 -24.27 -40.23
CA ALA A 171 36.97 -23.69 -40.12
C ALA A 171 36.33 -23.99 -38.75
N PHE A 172 36.49 -25.20 -38.22
CA PHE A 172 35.99 -25.56 -36.89
C PHE A 172 36.70 -24.78 -35.78
N VAL A 173 38.03 -24.64 -35.86
CA VAL A 173 38.82 -23.84 -34.91
C VAL A 173 38.41 -22.36 -34.97
N ALA A 174 38.22 -21.81 -36.16
CA ALA A 174 37.75 -20.43 -36.34
C ALA A 174 36.35 -20.23 -35.75
N PHE A 175 35.44 -21.19 -35.94
CA PHE A 175 34.10 -21.16 -35.34
C PHE A 175 34.15 -21.18 -33.81
N LEU A 176 34.96 -22.04 -33.20
CA LEU A 176 35.11 -22.09 -31.74
C LEU A 176 35.70 -20.79 -31.18
N LEU A 177 36.70 -20.21 -31.87
CA LEU A 177 37.27 -18.92 -31.50
C LEU A 177 36.23 -17.80 -31.61
N ALA A 178 35.46 -17.75 -32.69
CA ALA A 178 34.39 -16.76 -32.88
C ALA A 178 33.28 -16.90 -31.84
N PHE A 179 32.88 -18.13 -31.51
CA PHE A 179 31.89 -18.42 -30.48
C PHE A 179 32.38 -17.98 -29.10
N GLY A 180 33.63 -18.32 -28.74
CA GLY A 180 34.25 -17.90 -27.49
C GLY A 180 34.42 -16.38 -27.39
N LEU A 181 34.83 -15.72 -28.49
CA LEU A 181 34.92 -14.27 -28.56
C LEU A 181 33.55 -13.61 -28.39
N SER A 182 32.52 -14.14 -29.05
CA SER A 182 31.13 -13.66 -28.92
C SER A 182 30.63 -13.78 -27.48
N LEU A 183 30.86 -14.92 -26.82
CA LEU A 183 30.58 -15.11 -25.39
C LEU A 183 31.37 -14.14 -24.51
N GLY A 184 32.63 -13.87 -24.85
CA GLY A 184 33.49 -12.92 -24.14
C GLY A 184 33.01 -11.47 -24.28
N VAL A 185 32.54 -11.08 -25.47
CA VAL A 185 31.94 -9.77 -25.72
C VAL A 185 30.60 -9.65 -24.98
N LEU A 186 29.75 -10.68 -25.04
CA LEU A 186 28.53 -10.73 -24.22
C LEU A 186 28.85 -10.62 -22.72
N ARG A 187 29.91 -11.27 -22.26
CA ARG A 187 30.39 -11.17 -20.87
C ARG A 187 30.84 -9.76 -20.51
N ALA A 188 31.56 -9.08 -21.41
CA ALA A 188 32.08 -7.74 -21.21
C ALA A 188 30.97 -6.68 -21.23
N ILE A 189 29.96 -6.85 -22.09
CA ILE A 189 28.84 -5.92 -22.23
C ILE A 189 27.80 -6.14 -21.12
N ASN A 190 27.41 -7.38 -20.84
CA ASN A 190 26.39 -7.69 -19.82
C ASN A 190 26.95 -7.76 -18.40
N GLY A 191 28.27 -7.56 -18.23
CA GLY A 191 28.89 -7.36 -16.94
C GLY A 191 28.52 -8.43 -15.92
N THR A 192 28.54 -9.71 -16.32
CA THR A 192 28.56 -10.93 -15.49
C THR A 192 27.68 -12.05 -16.08
N LEU A 193 28.29 -13.18 -16.47
CA LEU A 193 27.60 -14.49 -16.52
C LEU A 193 27.58 -15.12 -15.11
N ALA A 194 27.57 -14.32 -14.04
CA ALA A 194 27.22 -14.84 -12.74
C ALA A 194 25.75 -15.18 -12.80
N TYR A 195 25.46 -16.47 -12.93
CA TYR A 195 24.18 -16.99 -12.53
C TYR A 195 23.93 -16.47 -11.12
N PRO A 196 22.91 -15.61 -10.91
CA PRO A 196 22.53 -15.18 -9.58
C PRO A 196 22.48 -16.39 -8.68
N ASN A 197 23.28 -16.34 -7.61
CA ASN A 197 23.36 -17.44 -6.67
C ASN A 197 21.97 -17.63 -6.04
N ALA A 198 21.62 -18.85 -5.64
CA ALA A 198 20.31 -19.15 -5.06
C ALA A 198 19.95 -18.22 -3.87
N ALA A 199 20.98 -17.71 -3.18
CA ALA A 199 20.84 -16.72 -2.10
C ALA A 199 20.34 -15.34 -2.57
N GLN A 200 20.77 -14.82 -3.72
CA GLN A 200 20.28 -13.56 -4.28
C GLN A 200 18.82 -13.68 -4.70
N TYR A 201 18.42 -14.78 -5.34
CA TYR A 201 17.00 -15.02 -5.63
C TYR A 201 16.15 -15.09 -4.36
N ALA A 202 16.63 -15.79 -3.33
CA ALA A 202 15.94 -15.84 -2.04
C ALA A 202 15.83 -14.45 -1.40
N ALA A 203 16.85 -13.59 -1.53
CA ALA A 203 16.81 -12.22 -1.01
C ALA A 203 15.81 -11.33 -1.78
N THR A 204 15.83 -11.36 -3.11
CA THR A 204 14.87 -10.62 -3.94
C THR A 204 13.44 -11.10 -3.71
N GLN A 205 13.24 -12.41 -3.54
CA GLN A 205 11.91 -12.97 -3.25
C GLN A 205 11.39 -12.52 -1.88
N ARG A 206 12.26 -12.42 -0.87
CA ARG A 206 11.89 -11.81 0.43
C ARG A 206 11.54 -10.34 0.29
N GLN A 207 12.27 -9.58 -0.51
CA GLN A 207 11.96 -8.17 -0.75
C GLN A 207 10.59 -7.99 -1.40
N VAL A 208 10.23 -8.84 -2.38
CA VAL A 208 8.90 -8.83 -2.99
C VAL A 208 7.82 -9.18 -1.98
N GLN A 209 8.07 -10.13 -1.07
CA GLN A 209 7.13 -10.47 0.00
C GLN A 209 6.90 -9.29 0.96
N VAL A 210 7.97 -8.61 1.38
CA VAL A 210 7.85 -7.41 2.24
C VAL A 210 7.08 -6.30 1.54
N MET A 211 7.36 -6.04 0.25
CA MET A 211 6.61 -5.02 -0.50
C MET A 211 5.12 -5.39 -0.64
N GLN A 212 4.78 -6.67 -0.78
CA GLN A 212 3.37 -7.10 -0.79
C GLN A 212 2.70 -6.86 0.56
N GLU A 213 3.39 -7.17 1.65
CA GLU A 213 2.88 -6.92 3.00
C GLU A 213 2.69 -5.41 3.27
N GLU A 214 3.62 -4.57 2.82
CA GLU A 214 3.49 -3.11 2.88
C GLU A 214 2.28 -2.60 2.08
N ILE A 215 2.01 -3.15 0.90
CA ILE A 215 0.83 -2.80 0.10
C ILE A 215 -0.45 -3.15 0.86
N THR A 216 -0.52 -4.34 1.45
CA THR A 216 -1.69 -4.74 2.26
C THR A 216 -1.86 -3.83 3.47
N GLN A 217 -0.77 -3.46 4.16
CA GLN A 217 -0.84 -2.52 5.28
C GLN A 217 -1.27 -1.11 4.85
N LEU A 218 -0.80 -0.63 3.69
CA LEU A 218 -1.23 0.66 3.14
C LEU A 218 -2.71 0.66 2.78
N GLN A 219 -3.23 -0.45 2.25
CA GLN A 219 -4.67 -0.62 1.99
C GLN A 219 -5.49 -0.55 3.28
N MET A 220 -5.07 -1.29 4.31
CA MET A 220 -5.74 -1.26 5.63
C MET A 220 -5.70 0.14 6.27
N ARG A 221 -4.59 0.88 6.14
CA ARG A 221 -4.49 2.28 6.60
C ARG A 221 -5.42 3.20 5.83
N ALA A 222 -5.56 3.03 4.52
CA ALA A 222 -6.48 3.83 3.70
C ALA A 222 -7.94 3.59 4.12
N GLU A 223 -8.34 2.34 4.34
CA GLU A 223 -9.68 2.00 4.85
C GLU A 223 -9.93 2.59 6.23
N THR A 224 -8.94 2.55 7.11
CA THR A 224 -9.03 3.16 8.46
C THR A 224 -9.23 4.67 8.36
N LEU A 225 -8.46 5.36 7.50
CA LEU A 225 -8.63 6.80 7.28
C LEU A 225 -10.00 7.13 6.70
N GLN A 226 -10.52 6.32 5.77
CA GLN A 226 -11.87 6.50 5.24
C GLN A 226 -12.94 6.35 6.32
N ARG A 227 -12.78 5.37 7.23
CA ARG A 227 -13.70 5.18 8.36
C ARG A 227 -13.67 6.36 9.31
N GLN A 228 -12.47 6.85 9.67
CA GLN A 228 -12.31 8.05 10.48
C GLN A 228 -12.99 9.28 9.86
N VAL A 229 -12.89 9.47 8.54
CA VAL A 229 -13.59 10.56 7.84
C VAL A 229 -15.11 10.40 7.90
N SER A 230 -15.62 9.18 7.75
CA SER A 230 -17.05 8.90 7.89
C SER A 230 -17.54 9.20 9.30
N ASP A 231 -16.77 8.82 10.32
CA ASP A 231 -17.09 9.08 11.72
C ASP A 231 -17.08 10.59 12.02
N LEU A 232 -16.11 11.34 11.50
CA LEU A 232 -16.08 12.80 11.59
C LEU A 232 -17.30 13.45 10.94
N LYS A 233 -17.76 12.93 9.79
CA LYS A 233 -18.99 13.40 9.13
C LYS A 233 -20.23 13.10 9.98
N ALA A 234 -20.27 11.94 10.63
CA ALA A 234 -21.35 11.58 11.54
C ALA A 234 -21.41 12.54 12.74
N VAL A 235 -20.25 12.84 13.35
CA VAL A 235 -20.14 13.83 14.44
C VAL A 235 -20.62 15.22 13.97
N ALA A 236 -20.22 15.67 12.77
CA ALA A 236 -20.69 16.94 12.22
C ALA A 236 -22.22 16.97 12.04
N SER A 237 -22.82 15.86 11.61
CA SER A 237 -24.28 15.73 11.53
C SER A 237 -24.93 15.80 12.92
N GLN A 238 -24.34 15.16 13.92
CA GLN A 238 -24.84 15.18 15.30
C GLN A 238 -24.82 16.59 15.88
N VAL A 239 -23.80 17.39 15.59
CA VAL A 239 -23.73 18.80 16.00
C VAL A 239 -24.84 19.62 15.34
N ASN A 240 -25.10 19.43 14.04
CA ASN A 240 -26.22 20.10 13.37
C ASN A 240 -27.57 19.71 14.00
N GLN A 241 -27.77 18.41 14.30
CA GLN A 241 -28.98 17.95 14.99
C GLN A 241 -29.13 18.58 16.37
N LEU A 242 -28.04 18.73 17.13
CA LEU A 242 -28.05 19.39 18.43
C LEU A 242 -28.43 20.88 18.30
N SER A 243 -27.89 21.57 17.29
CA SER A 243 -28.26 22.96 17.00
C SER A 243 -29.74 23.10 16.65
N GLU A 244 -30.28 22.21 15.83
CA GLU A 244 -31.72 22.20 15.53
C GLU A 244 -32.56 21.88 16.77
N GLY A 245 -32.11 20.95 17.61
CA GLY A 245 -32.74 20.63 18.88
C GLY A 245 -32.81 21.85 19.81
N GLN A 246 -31.72 22.63 19.87
CA GLN A 246 -31.67 23.86 20.65
C GLN A 246 -32.62 24.93 20.10
N GLN A 247 -32.74 25.06 18.77
CA GLN A 247 -33.71 25.96 18.15
C GLN A 247 -35.16 25.55 18.45
N ARG A 248 -35.47 24.25 18.35
CA ARG A 248 -36.81 23.72 18.71
C ARG A 248 -37.13 23.96 20.18
N LEU A 249 -36.17 23.75 21.08
CA LEU A 249 -36.35 23.99 22.50
C LEU A 249 -36.61 25.49 22.77
N GLN A 250 -35.87 26.38 22.10
CA GLN A 250 -36.09 27.82 22.22
C GLN A 250 -37.50 28.22 21.74
N GLN A 251 -37.97 27.61 20.64
CA GLN A 251 -39.31 27.85 20.13
C GLN A 251 -40.39 27.33 21.10
N GLN A 252 -40.22 26.12 21.66
CA GLN A 252 -41.11 25.60 22.70
C GLN A 252 -41.18 26.51 23.93
N VAL A 253 -40.05 27.07 24.36
CA VAL A 253 -40.02 28.03 25.48
C VAL A 253 -40.82 29.28 25.15
N ASN A 254 -40.67 29.82 23.94
CA ASN A 254 -41.45 30.99 23.50
C ASN A 254 -42.95 30.67 23.43
N ASP A 255 -43.31 29.52 22.87
CA ASP A 255 -44.71 29.07 22.77
C ASP A 255 -45.34 28.89 24.16
N VAL A 256 -44.60 28.31 25.11
CA VAL A 256 -45.06 28.18 26.51
C VAL A 256 -45.21 29.56 27.16
N ALA A 257 -44.28 30.49 26.94
CA ALA A 257 -44.39 31.84 27.47
C ALA A 257 -45.65 32.56 26.94
N GLU A 258 -45.95 32.40 25.66
CA GLU A 258 -47.17 32.95 25.04
C GLU A 258 -48.44 32.30 25.59
N ALA A 259 -48.45 30.98 25.77
CA ALA A 259 -49.57 30.27 26.39
C ALA A 259 -49.83 30.73 27.83
N VAL A 260 -48.78 30.94 28.62
CA VAL A 260 -48.90 31.48 29.99
C VAL A 260 -49.49 32.89 29.96
N ALA A 261 -49.02 33.76 29.06
CA ALA A 261 -49.57 35.10 28.91
C ALA A 261 -51.06 35.08 28.52
N ALA A 262 -51.45 34.18 27.61
CA ALA A 262 -52.85 34.02 27.21
C ALA A 262 -53.75 33.55 28.37
N VAL A 263 -53.26 32.62 29.21
CA VAL A 263 -54.00 32.16 30.41
C VAL A 263 -54.17 33.29 31.41
N GLN A 264 -53.13 34.10 31.65
CA GLN A 264 -53.22 35.27 32.54
C GLN A 264 -54.25 36.28 32.03
N ALA A 265 -54.23 36.60 30.73
CA ALA A 265 -55.20 37.50 30.13
C ALA A 265 -56.64 36.97 30.21
N SER A 266 -56.84 35.65 30.12
CA SER A 266 -58.15 35.02 30.33
C SER A 266 -58.62 35.17 31.78
N ALA A 267 -57.71 34.99 32.75
CA ALA A 267 -58.00 35.16 34.16
C ALA A 267 -58.38 36.62 34.50
N GLU A 268 -57.70 37.61 33.92
CA GLU A 268 -58.05 39.03 34.08
C GLU A 268 -59.44 39.35 33.54
N LYS A 269 -59.77 38.85 32.34
CA LYS A 269 -61.11 39.01 31.75
C LYS A 269 -62.19 38.32 32.58
N PHE A 270 -61.90 37.15 33.13
CA PHE A 270 -62.81 36.43 34.01
C PHE A 270 -63.06 37.21 35.31
N ASN A 271 -62.02 37.78 35.92
CA ASN A 271 -62.17 38.64 37.09
C ASN A 271 -63.02 39.89 36.78
N ALA A 272 -62.76 40.55 35.64
CA ALA A 272 -63.57 41.69 35.20
C ALA A 272 -65.04 41.30 34.96
N PHE A 273 -65.29 40.11 34.42
CA PHE A 273 -66.63 39.56 34.26
C PHE A 273 -67.34 39.33 35.61
N LEU A 274 -66.65 38.72 36.59
CA LEU A 274 -67.19 38.52 37.93
C LEU A 274 -67.52 39.86 38.62
N GLN A 275 -66.65 40.87 38.47
CA GLN A 275 -66.90 42.22 38.98
C GLN A 275 -68.19 42.81 38.39
N GLY A 276 -68.37 42.70 37.07
CA GLY A 276 -69.58 43.19 36.40
C GLY A 276 -70.86 42.46 36.85
N LEU A 277 -70.76 41.15 37.13
CA LEU A 277 -71.88 40.39 37.71
C LEU A 277 -72.23 40.89 39.12
N GLN A 278 -71.21 41.18 39.94
CA GLN A 278 -71.40 41.69 41.30
C GLN A 278 -72.06 43.08 41.31
N ASP A 279 -71.67 43.96 40.40
CA ASP A 279 -72.28 45.29 40.26
C ASP A 279 -73.78 45.21 39.86
N LEU A 280 -74.14 44.28 38.96
CA LEU A 280 -75.53 44.01 38.59
C LEU A 280 -76.36 43.48 39.76
N LEU A 281 -75.81 42.55 40.54
CA LEU A 281 -76.45 42.01 41.74
C LEU A 281 -76.68 43.11 42.79
N ASN A 282 -75.68 43.97 43.03
CA ASN A 282 -75.81 45.10 43.95
C ASN A 282 -76.84 46.13 43.47
N GLY A 283 -76.86 46.42 42.17
CA GLY A 283 -77.82 47.37 41.55
C GLY A 283 -79.27 46.92 41.62
N LEU A 284 -79.53 45.61 41.74
CA LEU A 284 -80.88 45.04 41.90
C LEU A 284 -81.34 44.96 43.36
N SER A 285 -80.48 45.28 44.33
CA SER A 285 -80.85 45.35 45.75
C SER A 285 -81.23 46.78 46.17
N PRO A 286 -82.52 47.11 46.32
CA PRO A 286 -82.91 48.41 46.85
C PRO A 286 -82.62 48.50 48.36
N THR A 287 -81.72 49.43 48.72
CA THR A 287 -81.49 50.06 50.05
C THR A 287 -81.99 49.28 51.28
N ALA A 288 -81.09 48.52 51.93
CA ALA A 288 -81.15 48.36 53.38
C ALA A 288 -80.38 49.53 54.01
N THR A 289 -81.05 50.30 54.85
CA THR A 289 -80.57 51.49 55.56
C THR A 289 -79.32 51.23 56.41
N PRO A 290 -78.46 52.25 56.63
CA PRO A 290 -77.28 52.12 57.47
C PRO A 290 -77.69 52.12 58.94
N SER A 291 -77.39 51.04 59.68
CA SER A 291 -77.29 51.10 61.14
C SER A 291 -75.83 51.33 61.53
N THR A 292 -75.66 52.40 62.28
CA THR A 292 -74.41 52.89 62.85
C THR A 292 -73.91 52.01 63.99
N SER A 293 -72.61 52.18 64.26
CA SER A 293 -71.91 52.05 65.55
C SER A 293 -70.85 50.95 65.70
N PRO A 294 -69.79 51.28 66.48
CA PRO A 294 -68.39 51.04 66.12
C PRO A 294 -67.79 49.89 66.94
N THR A 295 -66.54 49.48 66.66
CA THR A 295 -65.54 49.12 67.69
C THR A 295 -64.27 48.48 67.09
N ALA A 296 -63.14 49.11 67.43
CA ALA A 296 -61.78 48.58 67.63
C ALA A 296 -61.00 47.88 66.49
N THR A 297 -59.95 48.59 66.07
CA THR A 297 -58.61 48.09 65.71
C THR A 297 -58.12 46.98 66.66
N PRO A 298 -57.43 45.93 66.15
CA PRO A 298 -55.97 45.94 66.22
C PRO A 298 -55.25 45.46 64.93
N GLN A 299 -54.19 46.18 64.58
CA GLN A 299 -52.98 45.73 63.85
C GLN A 299 -52.11 44.88 64.82
N PRO A 300 -51.04 44.07 64.50
CA PRO A 300 -50.21 43.74 63.28
C PRO A 300 -50.04 42.18 63.07
N PRO A 301 -49.02 41.56 62.39
CA PRO A 301 -47.80 42.09 61.75
C PRO A 301 -47.49 41.66 60.30
N THR A 302 -46.62 42.48 59.73
CA THR A 302 -45.81 42.41 58.50
C THR A 302 -45.22 41.03 58.18
N PRO A 303 -45.27 40.56 56.92
CA PRO A 303 -44.34 39.53 56.45
C PRO A 303 -43.02 40.17 55.99
N THR A 304 -41.93 39.70 56.61
CA THR A 304 -40.52 39.88 56.23
C THR A 304 -40.27 39.44 54.77
N PRO A 305 -39.45 40.16 53.96
CA PRO A 305 -39.03 39.67 52.66
C PRO A 305 -37.95 38.58 52.79
N SER A 306 -38.16 37.42 52.18
CA SER A 306 -37.12 36.40 51.97
C SER A 306 -36.11 36.85 50.92
N PRO A 307 -34.82 36.49 51.06
CA PRO A 307 -33.76 36.92 50.16
C PRO A 307 -33.79 36.22 48.79
N THR A 308 -33.54 37.04 47.78
CA THR A 308 -33.16 36.76 46.40
C THR A 308 -32.17 35.60 46.24
N PRO A 309 -32.35 34.68 45.28
CA PRO A 309 -31.25 33.89 44.73
C PRO A 309 -30.48 34.74 43.70
N THR A 310 -29.21 35.01 43.99
CA THR A 310 -28.25 35.64 43.07
C THR A 310 -27.87 34.66 41.94
N PRO A 311 -27.60 35.14 40.70
CA PRO A 311 -27.15 34.31 39.58
C PRO A 311 -25.79 33.65 39.78
#